data_AF-A0A256BK53-F1
#
_entry.id   AF-A0A256BK53-F1
#
_cell.length_a   1.000
_cell.length_b   1.000
_cell.length_c   1.000
_cell.angle_alpha   90.00
_cell.angle_beta   90.00
_cell.angle_gamma   90.00
#
_symmetry.space_group_name_H-M   'P 1'
#
loop_
_entity.id
_entity.type
_entity.pdbx_description
1 polymer ?
#
loop_
_entity_poly.entity_id
_entity_poly.type
_entity_poly.pdbx_seq_one_letter_code
_entity_poly.pdbx_strand_id
1 'polypeptide(L)'
;MFNQETRTASGVYNFVTQNRTVFIRKASAKVGNSLIGHVDLAMGYDVDYAGRLYFSGRTSRGILRKWTNESGHYRPPADARSNARLPDEKFQSGQFRSLLSVEI
;
A
#
# COMPACT_ATOMS: atom_id res chain seq x y z
N MET A 1 24.65 -18.49 0.65
CA MET A 1 23.36 -18.88 1.26
C MET A 1 22.70 -17.64 1.82
N PHE A 2 21.57 -17.19 1.25
CA PHE A 2 20.80 -16.08 1.82
C PHE A 2 19.99 -16.62 3.01
N ASN A 3 20.35 -16.19 4.21
CA ASN A 3 19.59 -16.51 5.42
C ASN A 3 18.24 -15.78 5.29
N GLN A 4 17.19 -16.49 4.91
CA GLN A 4 15.84 -15.92 4.89
C GLN A 4 15.35 -15.81 6.33
N GLU A 5 15.80 -14.76 7.03
CA GLU A 5 15.19 -14.37 8.29
C GLU A 5 13.70 -14.17 8.03
N THR A 6 12.86 -14.97 8.69
CA THR A 6 11.41 -14.83 8.67
C THR A 6 11.04 -13.52 9.36
N ARG A 7 11.10 -12.42 8.62
CA ARG A 7 10.75 -11.10 9.12
C ARG A 7 9.24 -10.92 9.02
N THR A 8 8.59 -10.85 10.16
CA THR A 8 7.16 -10.56 10.23
C THR A 8 6.88 -9.11 9.82
N ALA A 9 5.92 -8.92 8.91
CA ALA A 9 5.56 -7.60 8.40
C ALA A 9 5.14 -6.64 9.53
N SER A 10 5.59 -5.38 9.45
CA SER A 10 5.26 -4.35 10.45
C SER A 10 5.38 -2.94 9.87
N GLY A 11 4.45 -2.07 10.27
CA GLY A 11 4.35 -0.70 9.77
C GLY A 11 3.63 -0.62 8.42
N VAL A 12 3.98 0.40 7.62
CA VAL A 12 3.26 0.72 6.38
C VAL A 12 4.02 0.21 5.16
N TYR A 13 3.30 -0.35 4.20
CA TYR A 13 3.83 -0.85 2.92
C TYR A 13 3.03 -0.26 1.77
N ASN A 14 3.71 0.03 0.66
CA ASN A 14 3.05 0.22 -0.64
C ASN A 14 2.80 -1.16 -1.24
N PHE A 15 1.68 -1.33 -1.93
CA PHE A 15 1.41 -2.55 -2.70
C PHE A 15 0.88 -2.23 -4.09
N VAL A 16 1.18 -3.11 -5.03
CA VAL A 16 0.55 -3.19 -6.34
C VAL A 16 0.10 -4.62 -6.58
N THR A 17 -1.02 -4.79 -7.27
CA THR A 17 -1.51 -6.08 -7.74
C THR A 17 -1.32 -6.13 -9.24
N GLN A 18 -0.68 -7.19 -9.72
CA GLN A 18 -0.43 -7.41 -11.14
C GLN A 18 -0.60 -8.90 -11.41
N ASN A 19 -1.44 -9.27 -12.38
CA ASN A 19 -1.66 -10.66 -12.77
C ASN A 19 -1.95 -11.56 -11.55
N ARG A 20 -2.83 -11.09 -10.65
CA ARG A 20 -3.22 -11.79 -9.40
C ARG A 20 -2.10 -11.95 -8.36
N THR A 21 -0.93 -11.36 -8.59
CA THR A 21 0.19 -11.36 -7.65
C THR A 21 0.26 -10.02 -6.94
N VAL A 22 0.42 -10.05 -5.62
CA VAL A 22 0.55 -8.83 -4.81
C VAL A 22 2.03 -8.58 -4.51
N PHE A 23 2.55 -7.51 -5.11
CA PHE A 23 3.90 -7.03 -4.83
C PHE A 23 3.82 -5.98 -3.73
N ILE A 24 4.71 -6.08 -2.74
CA ILE A 24 4.74 -5.17 -1.59
C ILE A 24 6.14 -4.64 -1.35
N ARG A 25 6.22 -3.39 -0.89
CA ARG A 25 7.47 -2.84 -0.37
C ARG A 25 7.20 -1.94 0.81
N LYS A 26 8.06 -2.02 1.83
CA LYS A 26 7.94 -1.17 3.02
C LYS A 26 8.03 0.29 2.61
N ALA A 27 7.05 1.09 3.04
CA ALA A 27 7.06 2.52 2.78
C ALA A 27 8.27 3.12 3.53
N SER A 28 9.16 3.80 2.81
CA SER A 28 10.31 4.47 3.43
C SER A 28 9.80 5.64 4.28
N ALA A 29 10.20 5.66 5.55
CA ALA A 29 9.93 6.78 6.46
C ALA A 29 11.03 7.85 6.43
N LYS A 30 12.12 7.63 5.68
CA LYS A 30 13.24 8.58 5.57
C LYS A 30 13.12 9.38 4.28
N VAL A 31 12.89 10.70 4.43
CA VAL A 31 13.08 11.71 3.38
C VAL A 31 14.53 11.65 2.92
N GLY A 32 14.76 11.46 1.61
CA GLY A 32 16.10 11.44 1.00
C GLY A 32 16.58 10.09 0.47
N ASN A 33 15.84 9.01 0.68
CA ASN A 33 16.11 7.72 0.02
C ASN A 33 14.97 7.46 -0.96
N SER A 34 15.27 7.30 -2.26
CA SER A 34 14.29 7.20 -3.35
C SER A 34 13.01 6.52 -2.88
N LEU A 35 11.95 7.31 -2.76
CA LEU A 35 10.62 6.83 -2.43
C LEU A 35 10.22 5.88 -3.55
N ILE A 36 10.46 4.58 -3.40
CA ILE A 36 9.97 3.60 -4.36
C ILE A 36 8.45 3.68 -4.29
N GLY A 37 7.93 4.35 -5.30
CA GLY A 37 6.53 4.56 -5.51
C GLY A 37 5.89 3.30 -6.07
N HIS A 38 4.59 3.36 -6.28
CA HIS A 38 3.85 2.29 -6.93
C HIS A 38 4.36 2.00 -8.35
N VAL A 39 4.92 3.00 -9.05
CA VAL A 39 5.52 2.86 -10.38
C VAL A 39 6.75 1.94 -10.35
N ASP A 40 7.69 2.23 -9.45
CA ASP A 40 8.89 1.40 -9.29
C ASP A 40 8.53 -0.02 -8.82
N LEU A 41 7.49 -0.14 -7.99
CA LEU A 41 6.98 -1.43 -7.53
C LEU A 41 6.29 -2.23 -8.65
N ALA A 42 5.68 -1.54 -9.62
CA ALA A 42 5.04 -2.12 -10.78
C ALA A 42 6.04 -2.61 -11.84
N MET A 43 7.32 -2.20 -11.75
CA MET A 43 8.40 -2.60 -12.67
C MET A 43 8.07 -2.34 -14.15
N GLY A 44 7.27 -1.30 -14.43
CA GLY A 44 6.84 -0.93 -15.78
C GLY A 44 5.67 -1.73 -16.35
N TYR A 45 5.10 -2.68 -15.60
CA TYR A 45 3.92 -3.44 -16.02
C TYR A 45 2.61 -2.77 -15.59
N ASP A 46 1.52 -3.13 -16.27
CA ASP A 46 0.17 -2.73 -15.90
C ASP A 46 -0.18 -3.18 -14.48
N VAL A 47 -1.02 -2.39 -13.82
CA VAL A 47 -1.41 -2.59 -12.43
C VAL A 47 -2.92 -2.76 -12.34
N ASP A 48 -3.36 -3.88 -11.77
CA ASP A 48 -4.77 -4.19 -11.52
C ASP A 48 -5.33 -3.29 -10.40
N TYR A 49 -4.52 -3.07 -9.36
CA TYR A 49 -4.86 -2.22 -8.22
C TYR A 49 -3.62 -1.81 -7.43
N ALA A 50 -3.69 -0.69 -6.72
CA ALA A 50 -2.57 -0.17 -5.93
C ALA A 50 -3.05 0.55 -4.67
N GLY A 51 -2.18 0.57 -3.66
CA GLY A 51 -2.53 1.22 -2.40
C GLY A 51 -1.51 1.01 -1.29
N ARG A 52 -1.98 1.09 -0.05
CA ARG A 52 -1.14 0.91 1.14
C ARG A 52 -1.68 -0.16 2.07
N LEU A 53 -0.77 -0.94 2.65
CA LEU A 53 -1.04 -1.89 3.71
C LEU A 53 -0.53 -1.33 5.04
N TYR A 54 -1.33 -1.50 6.09
CA TYR A 54 -0.99 -1.09 7.44
C TYR A 54 -0.92 -2.33 8.31
N PHE A 55 0.30 -2.77 8.60
CA PHE A 55 0.56 -3.83 9.56
C PHE A 55 0.72 -3.25 10.95
N SER A 56 0.34 -4.04 11.94
CA SER A 56 0.62 -3.80 13.34
C SER A 56 2.10 -3.51 13.64
N GLY A 57 2.31 -2.82 14.78
CA GLY A 57 3.62 -2.38 15.23
C GLY A 57 4.48 -3.50 15.84
N ARG A 58 5.56 -3.10 16.50
CA ARG A 58 6.65 -3.97 16.96
C ARG A 58 6.19 -5.08 17.93
N THR A 59 5.10 -4.86 18.68
CA THR A 59 4.56 -5.75 19.72
C THR A 59 3.58 -6.80 19.20
N SER A 60 3.04 -6.66 17.98
CA SER A 60 2.01 -7.57 17.45
C SER A 60 2.14 -7.80 15.94
N ARG A 61 3.38 -7.93 15.43
CA ARG A 61 3.72 -7.96 13.99
C ARG A 61 2.93 -9.01 13.19
N GLY A 62 2.81 -8.79 11.89
CA GLY A 62 2.20 -9.74 10.94
C GLY A 62 0.69 -9.61 10.79
N ILE A 63 0.05 -8.83 11.66
CA ILE A 63 -1.39 -8.60 11.60
C ILE A 63 -1.66 -7.43 10.66
N LEU A 64 -2.33 -7.72 9.53
CA LEU A 64 -2.90 -6.69 8.69
C LEU A 64 -4.03 -6.00 9.45
N ARG A 65 -3.87 -4.70 9.72
CA ARG A 65 -4.87 -3.89 10.43
C ARG A 65 -5.88 -3.31 9.47
N LYS A 66 -5.38 -2.76 8.37
CA LYS A 66 -6.19 -2.19 7.28
C LYS A 66 -5.37 -2.08 6.01
N TRP A 67 -6.06 -1.84 4.91
CA TRP A 67 -5.45 -1.41 3.67
C TRP A 67 -6.31 -0.34 2.99
N THR A 68 -5.68 0.48 2.17
CA THR A 68 -6.30 1.63 1.53
C THR A 68 -5.94 1.66 0.06
N ASN A 69 -6.69 2.40 -0.75
CA ASN A 69 -6.41 2.69 -2.15
C ASN A 69 -5.49 3.91 -2.35
N GLU A 70 -4.70 4.28 -1.33
CA GLU A 70 -3.75 5.40 -1.42
C GLU A 70 -2.55 5.01 -2.29
N SER A 71 -2.57 5.31 -3.60
CA SER A 71 -1.51 4.96 -4.55
C SER A 71 -0.69 6.18 -5.04
N GLY A 72 -0.38 7.10 -4.13
CA GLY A 72 0.40 8.30 -4.47
C GLY A 72 -0.36 9.22 -5.41
N HIS A 73 0.02 9.24 -6.70
CA HIS A 73 -0.55 10.11 -7.73
C HIS A 73 -1.86 9.60 -8.35
N TYR A 74 -2.14 8.31 -8.23
CA TYR A 74 -3.40 7.72 -8.68
C TYR A 74 -4.12 7.10 -7.47
N ARG A 75 -5.45 7.14 -7.48
CA ARG A 75 -6.27 6.44 -6.49
C ARG A 75 -7.26 5.57 -7.25
N PRO A 76 -7.07 4.24 -7.25
CA PRO A 76 -8.06 3.33 -7.78
C PRO A 76 -9.42 3.57 -7.10
N PRO A 77 -10.54 3.51 -7.84
CA PRO A 77 -11.86 3.67 -7.26
C PRO A 77 -12.12 2.60 -6.20
N ALA A 78 -12.73 3.01 -5.09
CA ALA A 78 -13.03 2.12 -3.96
C ALA A 78 -13.93 0.94 -4.35
N ASP A 79 -14.77 1.10 -5.37
CA ASP A 79 -15.64 0.05 -5.88
C ASP A 79 -14.87 -1.04 -6.62
N ALA A 80 -13.67 -0.73 -7.12
CA ALA A 80 -12.77 -1.70 -7.76
C ALA A 80 -11.85 -2.42 -6.74
N ARG A 81 -12.09 -2.28 -5.43
CA ARG A 81 -11.26 -2.89 -4.37
C ARG A 81 -11.09 -4.40 -4.49
N SER A 82 -12.07 -5.09 -5.09
CA SER A 82 -12.00 -6.54 -5.36
C SER A 82 -10.81 -6.92 -6.26
N ASN A 83 -10.33 -6.00 -7.09
CA ASN A 83 -9.13 -6.19 -7.92
C ASN A 83 -7.85 -6.27 -7.09
N ALA A 84 -7.84 -5.72 -5.86
CA ALA A 84 -6.69 -5.79 -4.97
C ALA A 84 -6.43 -7.20 -4.41
N ARG A 85 -7.45 -8.07 -4.43
CA ARG A 85 -7.39 -9.43 -3.85
C ARG A 85 -6.95 -9.44 -2.38
N LEU A 86 -7.30 -8.38 -1.64
CA LEU A 86 -7.06 -8.23 -0.21
C LEU A 86 -8.38 -8.39 0.54
N PRO A 87 -8.35 -8.70 1.85
CA PRO A 87 -9.58 -8.92 2.61
C PRO A 87 -10.45 -7.65 2.67
N ASP A 88 -11.64 -7.73 2.09
CA ASP A 88 -12.56 -6.60 1.92
C ASP A 88 -12.95 -5.95 3.26
N GLU A 89 -13.07 -6.75 4.31
CA GLU A 89 -13.40 -6.28 5.66
C GLU A 89 -12.29 -5.43 6.32
N LYS A 90 -11.09 -5.42 5.72
CA LYS A 90 -9.96 -4.58 6.13
C LYS A 90 -9.79 -3.35 5.25
N PHE A 91 -10.62 -3.20 4.21
CA PHE A 91 -10.54 -2.06 3.31
C PHE A 91 -11.04 -0.79 4.00
N GLN A 92 -10.27 0.29 3.87
CA GLN A 92 -10.69 1.63 4.22
C GLN A 92 -10.35 2.55 3.06
N SER A 93 -11.34 3.21 2.46
CA SER A 93 -11.06 4.17 1.39
C SER A 93 -10.16 5.28 1.92
N GLY A 94 -9.04 5.50 1.26
CA GLY A 94 -8.17 6.64 1.53
C GLY A 94 -8.87 7.94 1.17
N GLN A 95 -8.69 8.96 2.01
CA GLN A 95 -9.11 10.32 1.67
C GLN A 95 -7.90 11.09 1.16
N PHE A 96 -7.98 11.63 -0.06
CA PHE A 96 -7.16 12.80 -0.35
C PHE A 96 -7.66 13.91 0.56
N ARG A 97 -6.76 14.57 1.30
CA ARG A 97 -7.09 15.87 1.88
C ARG A 97 -7.40 16.79 0.70
N SER A 98 -8.67 16.95 0.39
CA SER A 98 -9.14 18.03 -0.48
C SER A 98 -8.69 19.33 0.19
N LEU A 99 -7.92 20.16 -0.52
CA LEU A 99 -7.57 21.52 -0.12
C LEU A 99 -8.79 22.47 -0.25
N LEU A 100 -9.99 22.02 0.13
CA LEU A 100 -11.19 22.84 0.11
C LEU A 100 -11.80 22.89 1.51
N SER A 101 -11.39 23.92 2.24
CA SER A 101 -12.28 24.81 2.99
C SER A 101 -11.45 25.95 3.58
N VAL A 102 -11.00 26.87 2.72
CA VAL A 102 -10.88 28.28 3.11
C VAL A 102 -11.96 28.98 2.30
N GLU A 103 -13.16 29.08 2.88
CA GLU A 103 -14.09 30.13 2.47
C GLU A 103 -13.43 31.45 2.90
N ILE A 104 -13.12 32.31 1.93
CA ILE A 104 -12.88 33.74 2.16
C ILE A 104 -14.20 34.44 1.88
#